data_AF-A0A8D0BV84-F1
#
_entry.id   AF-A0A8D0BV84-F1
#
_cell.length_a   1.000
_cell.length_b   1.000
_cell.length_c   1.000
_cell.angle_alpha   90.00
_cell.angle_beta   90.00
_cell.angle_gamma   90.00
#
_symmetry.space_group_name_H-M   'P 1'
#
loop_
_entity.id
_entity.type
_entity.pdbx_description
1 polymer ?
#
loop_
_entity_poly.entity_id
_entity_poly.type
_entity_poly.pdbx_seq_one_letter_code
_entity_poly.pdbx_strand_id
1 'polypeptide(L)'
;DWRSSQWASQGGVTSGTIRVGPWVAGTGRLRKTTRSGDGTGAAQDVLVYLTDDTVVRLTVDNLPSIAAYELHRIILDTLCLPEYALEVFALWLVSPFLEVQLKPKHQPCKVWRQWQDLLFRFTNCSRDEIFEDEPSLQFRRNIFFSKRKEAQIQDEGVLRLLYKEAKYNILEGRYPCDLDDCEALGALVCRVNLGPYNPDEHTAVFLKERLGSFLPSHLCRRGHKFLAALWKRGSQPPADEQGLLRAYRLLPEEGACEERLALRKLYLAYLQKCHELPYYGCAFFSGEIDKPAQGLLLRSGRKAVIVAISLEGVYIIDSKEKHILLGLRFQELSWDHTFPDEEEHILWLEFDGENEGTPVNKLLKVYSKQAELMSGLIEYCIELNAATEGTGPDPASHPSSSEPHKPPSGKLPPRLQRQNSVLCSRIQHLSTIDYVEEGKEIKRVKPRRTTSFFGRQLSNAPTSYSAVRTTENMEQG
;
A
#
# COMPACT_ATOMS: atom_id res chain seq x y z
N ASP A 1 36.88 -39.45 2.51
CA ASP A 1 37.11 -40.28 1.32
C ASP A 1 35.75 -40.61 0.70
N TRP A 2 35.53 -40.20 -0.57
CA TRP A 2 34.40 -40.55 -1.46
C TRP A 2 32.98 -40.09 -1.05
N ARG A 3 32.03 -39.77 -1.93
CA ARG A 3 31.94 -39.14 -3.27
C ARG A 3 30.45 -38.74 -3.41
N SER A 4 30.22 -37.73 -4.24
CA SER A 4 29.00 -37.30 -4.93
C SER A 4 27.76 -38.20 -4.93
N SER A 5 26.58 -37.55 -4.89
CA SER A 5 25.43 -37.92 -5.74
C SER A 5 24.49 -36.72 -5.98
N GLN A 6 24.47 -36.28 -7.24
CA GLN A 6 23.41 -35.47 -7.85
C GLN A 6 22.14 -36.32 -7.99
N TRP A 7 20.97 -35.75 -7.68
CA TRP A 7 19.71 -36.18 -8.29
C TRP A 7 18.92 -34.94 -8.73
N ALA A 8 18.73 -34.82 -10.04
CA ALA A 8 17.75 -33.98 -10.68
C ALA A 8 16.55 -34.86 -11.08
N SER A 9 15.32 -34.38 -10.86
CA SER A 9 14.08 -34.80 -11.55
C SER A 9 12.91 -34.04 -10.91
N GLN A 10 12.35 -33.02 -11.59
CA GLN A 10 11.09 -33.09 -12.37
C GLN A 10 9.80 -33.38 -11.57
N GLY A 11 8.79 -32.55 -11.82
CA GLY A 11 7.42 -32.59 -11.27
C GLY A 11 7.14 -31.27 -10.54
N GLY A 12 6.23 -30.39 -10.93
CA GLY A 12 4.93 -30.54 -11.58
C GLY A 12 4.10 -29.39 -10.99
N VAL A 13 3.85 -28.35 -11.78
CA VAL A 13 3.25 -27.10 -11.32
C VAL A 13 1.74 -27.29 -11.16
N THR A 14 1.24 -27.13 -9.93
CA THR A 14 -0.17 -26.83 -9.67
C THR A 14 -0.30 -25.40 -9.17
N SER A 15 -1.28 -24.71 -9.75
CA SER A 15 -1.54 -23.28 -9.62
C SER A 15 -1.97 -22.92 -8.19
N GLY A 16 -1.19 -22.06 -7.55
CA GLY A 16 -1.51 -21.43 -6.26
C GLY A 16 -0.73 -20.13 -6.13
N THR A 17 -1.48 -19.04 -6.00
CA THR A 17 -1.01 -17.68 -5.73
C THR A 17 -0.12 -17.64 -4.47
N ILE A 18 0.85 -16.72 -4.47
CA ILE A 18 1.87 -16.46 -3.43
C ILE A 18 2.96 -17.55 -3.34
N ARG A 19 3.95 -17.48 -4.25
CA ARG A 19 5.29 -17.99 -3.92
C ARG A 19 5.97 -16.98 -3.01
N VAL A 20 5.67 -17.08 -1.71
CA VAL A 20 6.72 -16.89 -0.73
C VAL A 20 7.69 -18.04 -1.02
N GLY A 21 8.80 -17.76 -1.70
CA GLY A 21 9.88 -18.74 -1.77
C GLY A 21 10.22 -19.17 -0.34
N PRO A 22 10.66 -20.42 -0.11
CA PRO A 22 10.93 -20.88 1.24
C PRO A 22 11.86 -19.86 1.88
N TRP A 23 11.34 -19.14 2.88
CA TRP A 23 12.18 -18.58 3.92
C TRP A 23 13.06 -19.75 4.32
N VAL A 24 14.32 -19.70 3.92
CA VAL A 24 15.26 -20.68 4.41
C VAL A 24 15.17 -20.50 5.92
N ALA A 25 14.59 -21.51 6.58
CA ALA A 25 14.58 -21.68 8.01
C ALA A 25 16.05 -21.58 8.44
N GLY A 26 16.44 -20.36 8.77
CA GLY A 26 17.81 -19.89 8.84
C GLY A 26 17.87 -18.75 9.85
N THR A 27 17.07 -18.87 10.91
CA THR A 27 17.24 -18.16 12.17
C THR A 27 17.44 -16.66 12.03
N GLY A 28 16.37 -15.93 11.72
CA GLY A 28 16.17 -14.53 12.14
C GLY A 28 15.95 -14.41 13.65
N ARG A 29 16.69 -15.22 14.42
CA ARG A 29 16.56 -15.23 15.87
C ARG A 29 17.24 -13.96 16.36
N LEU A 30 16.56 -13.18 17.20
CA LEU A 30 17.25 -12.41 18.23
C LEU A 30 17.96 -13.43 19.12
N ARG A 31 19.10 -13.93 18.65
CA ARG A 31 19.84 -15.01 19.30
C ARG A 31 20.48 -14.37 20.51
N LYS A 32 20.06 -14.83 21.69
CA LYS A 32 20.81 -14.61 22.93
C LYS A 32 22.11 -15.41 22.83
N THR A 33 23.09 -14.92 22.08
CA THR A 33 24.48 -15.39 22.14
C THR A 33 25.11 -14.74 23.35
N THR A 34 24.80 -15.26 24.54
CA THR A 34 25.50 -14.86 25.76
C THR A 34 26.95 -15.30 25.62
N ARG A 35 27.86 -14.39 25.29
CA ARG A 35 29.28 -14.61 25.52
C ARG A 35 29.46 -14.56 27.03
N SER A 36 29.76 -15.70 27.65
CA SER A 36 30.01 -15.79 29.08
C SER A 36 31.25 -14.95 29.43
N GLY A 37 31.00 -13.73 29.89
CA GLY A 37 31.97 -12.78 30.38
C GLY A 37 31.32 -12.02 31.54
N ASP A 38 32.07 -11.91 32.62
CA ASP A 38 31.64 -11.49 33.96
C ASP A 38 31.05 -10.06 34.01
N GLY A 39 30.01 -9.86 34.82
CA GLY A 39 29.74 -8.61 35.56
C GLY A 39 29.30 -7.32 34.85
N THR A 40 29.17 -7.23 33.53
CA THR A 40 28.60 -6.03 32.84
C THR A 40 27.66 -6.47 31.73
N GLY A 41 26.53 -5.77 31.54
CA GLY A 41 25.42 -6.21 30.67
C GLY A 41 25.89 -6.75 29.32
N ALA A 42 25.71 -8.06 29.10
CA ALA A 42 26.29 -8.73 27.94
C ALA A 42 25.78 -8.11 26.63
N ALA A 43 26.72 -7.61 25.82
CA ALA A 43 26.48 -7.19 24.46
C ALA A 43 25.81 -8.33 23.66
N GLN A 44 24.75 -8.00 22.92
CA GLN A 44 23.94 -8.95 22.18
C GLN A 44 23.89 -8.57 20.70
N ASP A 45 23.87 -9.59 19.84
CA ASP A 45 23.79 -9.37 18.40
C ASP A 45 22.34 -9.15 17.97
N VAL A 46 22.13 -8.13 17.13
CA VAL A 46 20.85 -7.83 16.48
C VAL A 46 21.06 -7.73 14.96
N LEU A 47 20.12 -8.31 14.23
CA LEU A 47 20.08 -8.29 12.77
C LEU A 47 19.00 -7.29 12.35
N VAL A 48 19.40 -6.29 11.55
CA VAL A 48 18.47 -5.32 10.97
C VAL A 48 18.50 -5.50 9.46
N TYR A 49 17.35 -5.82 8.89
CA TYR A 49 17.20 -6.07 7.45
C TYR A 49 16.95 -4.77 6.70
N LEU A 50 17.57 -4.62 5.54
CA LEU A 50 17.21 -3.63 4.54
C LEU A 50 16.20 -4.26 3.56
N THR A 51 15.51 -3.44 2.77
CA THR A 51 14.42 -3.91 1.88
C THR A 51 14.90 -4.76 0.69
N ASP A 52 16.20 -4.87 0.47
CA ASP A 52 16.82 -5.74 -0.52
C ASP A 52 17.43 -7.02 0.09
N ASP A 53 16.94 -7.41 1.27
CA ASP A 53 17.39 -8.56 2.07
C ASP A 53 18.84 -8.50 2.58
N THR A 54 19.52 -7.37 2.38
CA THR A 54 20.83 -7.16 3.01
C THR A 54 20.68 -6.96 4.51
N VAL A 55 21.67 -7.42 5.29
CA VAL A 55 21.59 -7.46 6.75
C VAL A 55 22.68 -6.58 7.36
N VAL A 56 22.27 -5.61 8.17
CA VAL A 56 23.14 -4.85 9.06
C VAL A 56 23.24 -5.60 10.38
N ARG A 57 24.45 -6.10 10.69
CA ARG A 57 24.73 -6.83 11.93
C ARG A 57 25.30 -5.86 12.95
N LEU A 58 24.63 -5.76 14.09
CA LEU A 58 25.05 -4.87 15.17
C LEU A 58 25.27 -5.66 16.44
N THR A 59 26.26 -5.26 17.22
CA THR A 59 26.46 -5.73 18.59
C THR A 59 26.07 -4.59 19.52
N VAL A 60 25.05 -4.81 20.34
CA VAL A 60 24.37 -3.77 21.12
C VAL A 60 24.32 -4.14 22.59
N ASP A 61 24.72 -3.21 23.45
CA ASP A 61 24.60 -3.35 24.89
C ASP A 61 23.15 -3.12 25.33
N ASN A 62 22.68 -3.89 26.31
CA ASN A 62 21.34 -3.75 26.88
C ASN A 62 20.19 -3.79 25.85
N LEU A 63 20.33 -4.61 24.81
CA LEU A 63 19.35 -4.82 23.74
C LEU A 63 17.88 -4.99 24.20
N PRO A 64 17.54 -5.63 25.34
CA PRO A 64 16.16 -5.72 25.81
C PRO A 64 15.51 -4.38 26.19
N SER A 65 16.30 -3.36 26.52
CA SER A 65 15.82 -2.04 26.99
C SER A 65 16.12 -0.89 26.03
N ILE A 66 16.90 -1.13 24.97
CA ILE A 66 17.26 -0.08 24.01
C ILE A 66 16.00 0.50 23.34
N ALA A 67 15.92 1.82 23.27
CA ALA A 67 14.87 2.50 22.53
C ALA A 67 15.12 2.40 21.02
N ALA A 68 14.05 2.41 20.22
CA ALA A 68 14.14 2.38 18.77
C ALA A 68 14.97 3.54 18.24
N TYR A 69 14.89 4.73 18.85
CA TYR A 69 15.72 5.89 18.52
C TYR A 69 17.22 5.62 18.70
N GLU A 70 17.62 5.01 19.81
CA GLU A 70 19.02 4.72 20.11
C GLU A 70 19.57 3.69 19.13
N LEU A 71 18.79 2.62 18.87
CA LEU A 71 19.16 1.61 17.88
C LEU A 71 19.23 2.20 16.46
N HIS A 72 18.32 3.12 16.13
CA HIS A 72 18.31 3.84 14.85
C HIS A 72 19.61 4.64 14.66
N ARG A 73 20.10 5.35 15.67
CA ARG A 73 21.39 6.07 15.58
C ARG A 73 22.57 5.13 15.34
N ILE A 74 22.62 3.99 16.03
CA ILE A 74 23.68 2.98 15.83
C ILE A 74 23.68 2.47 14.38
N ILE A 75 22.50 2.29 13.77
CA ILE A 75 22.36 1.88 12.37
C ILE A 75 22.91 2.96 11.43
N LEU A 76 22.61 4.24 11.65
CA LEU A 76 23.12 5.35 10.84
C LEU A 76 24.65 5.40 10.89
N ASP A 77 25.24 5.32 12.07
CA ASP A 77 26.69 5.29 12.24
C ASP A 77 27.32 4.12 11.49
N THR A 78 26.72 2.93 11.62
CA THR A 78 27.18 1.70 10.94
C THR A 78 27.09 1.80 9.42
N LEU A 79 26.05 2.46 8.90
CA LEU A 79 25.84 2.69 7.47
C LEU A 79 26.54 3.94 6.94
N CYS A 80 27.22 4.70 7.81
CA CYS A 80 27.84 5.99 7.49
C CYS A 80 26.86 6.98 6.85
N LEU A 81 25.62 7.02 7.35
CA LEU A 81 24.58 7.93 6.88
C LEU A 81 24.62 9.26 7.65
N PRO A 82 24.23 10.38 7.02
CA PRO A 82 24.19 11.68 7.69
C PRO A 82 23.09 11.75 8.76
N GLU A 83 23.27 12.60 9.79
CA GLU A 83 22.33 12.72 10.93
C GLU A 83 20.88 12.99 10.50
N TYR A 84 20.66 13.78 9.44
CA TYR A 84 19.31 14.08 8.95
C TYR A 84 18.57 12.83 8.44
N ALA A 85 19.28 11.72 8.17
CA ALA A 85 18.67 10.44 7.81
C ALA A 85 17.76 9.89 8.92
N LEU A 86 17.88 10.37 10.16
CA LEU A 86 16.96 10.08 11.27
C LEU A 86 15.52 10.49 10.96
N GLU A 87 15.31 11.52 10.15
CA GLU A 87 13.97 11.92 9.70
C GLU A 87 13.48 11.08 8.51
N VAL A 88 14.42 10.61 7.67
CA VAL A 88 14.16 9.94 6.39
C VAL A 88 13.74 8.49 6.61
N PHE A 89 14.36 7.81 7.56
CA PHE A 89 14.13 6.38 7.83
C PHE A 89 13.54 6.14 9.22
N ALA A 90 13.04 4.93 9.43
CA ALA A 90 12.49 4.44 10.68
C ALA A 90 12.75 2.94 10.82
N LEU A 91 12.57 2.44 12.04
CA LEU A 91 12.57 1.01 12.32
C LEU A 91 11.17 0.43 12.23
N TRP A 92 11.07 -0.75 11.65
CA TRP A 92 9.82 -1.45 11.44
C TRP A 92 9.91 -2.90 11.91
N LEU A 93 8.82 -3.42 12.45
CA LEU A 93 8.60 -4.86 12.57
C LEU A 93 7.69 -5.30 11.43
N VAL A 94 8.17 -6.25 10.63
CA VAL A 94 7.52 -6.67 9.39
C VAL A 94 7.45 -8.19 9.33
N SER A 95 6.24 -8.71 9.14
CA SER A 95 5.98 -10.09 8.74
C SER A 95 5.04 -10.13 7.52
N PRO A 96 4.76 -11.30 6.93
CA PRO A 96 3.79 -11.44 5.85
C PRO A 96 2.38 -10.92 6.17
N PHE A 97 1.99 -10.81 7.44
CA PHE A 97 0.63 -10.47 7.85
C PHE A 97 0.48 -9.04 8.41
N LEU A 98 1.54 -8.46 8.97
CA LEU A 98 1.49 -7.17 9.63
C LEU A 98 2.81 -6.39 9.50
N GLU A 99 2.68 -5.07 9.31
CA GLU A 99 3.80 -4.12 9.24
C GLU A 99 3.57 -3.00 10.26
N VAL A 100 4.54 -2.78 11.15
CA VAL A 100 4.43 -1.79 12.22
C VAL A 100 5.68 -0.91 12.26
N GLN A 101 5.54 0.38 11.94
CA GLN A 101 6.58 1.38 12.19
C GLN A 101 6.71 1.62 13.70
N LEU A 102 7.93 1.50 14.23
CA LEU A 102 8.22 1.76 15.64
C LEU A 102 8.31 3.26 15.90
N LYS A 103 7.73 3.71 17.02
CA LYS A 103 7.93 5.07 17.52
C LYS A 103 9.32 5.17 18.18
N PRO A 104 9.95 6.36 18.20
CA PRO A 104 11.28 6.55 18.80
C PRO A 104 11.45 5.98 20.21
N LYS A 105 10.40 6.08 21.04
CA LYS A 105 10.35 5.60 22.43
C LYS A 105 10.05 4.10 22.59
N HIS A 106 9.64 3.40 21.53
CA HIS A 106 9.35 1.97 21.61
C HIS A 106 10.65 1.19 21.85
N GLN A 107 10.56 0.07 22.56
CA GLN A 107 11.66 -0.88 22.71
C GLN A 107 11.39 -2.05 21.77
N PRO A 108 12.19 -2.27 20.70
CA PRO A 108 11.90 -3.28 19.68
C PRO A 108 11.66 -4.67 20.25
N CYS A 109 12.45 -5.08 21.25
CA CYS A 109 12.31 -6.37 21.93
C CYS A 109 10.96 -6.53 22.66
N LYS A 110 10.38 -5.46 23.18
CA LYS A 110 9.07 -5.52 23.85
C LYS A 110 7.95 -5.68 22.85
N VAL A 111 7.99 -4.92 21.75
CA VAL A 111 6.99 -5.02 20.68
C VAL A 111 7.06 -6.40 20.01
N TRP A 112 8.27 -6.93 19.78
CA TRP A 112 8.47 -8.28 19.27
C TRP A 112 7.83 -9.36 20.16
N ARG A 113 7.96 -9.25 21.49
CA ARG A 113 7.34 -10.19 22.43
C ARG A 113 5.80 -10.15 22.41
N GLN A 114 5.23 -9.04 21.99
CA GLN A 114 3.78 -8.85 21.85
C GLN A 114 3.29 -9.18 20.43
N TRP A 115 4.15 -9.70 19.55
CA TRP A 115 3.81 -9.88 18.14
C TRP A 115 2.58 -10.77 17.94
N GLN A 116 2.50 -11.89 18.66
CA GLN A 116 1.33 -12.79 18.58
C GLN A 116 0.03 -12.09 19.01
N ASP A 117 0.07 -11.25 20.05
CA ASP A 117 -1.09 -10.46 20.49
C ASP A 117 -1.49 -9.42 19.42
N LEU A 118 -0.51 -8.80 18.77
CA LEU A 118 -0.74 -7.86 17.68
C LEU A 118 -1.37 -8.56 16.48
N LEU A 119 -0.88 -9.75 16.08
CA LEU A 119 -1.48 -10.53 15.02
C LEU A 119 -2.92 -10.95 15.37
N PHE A 120 -3.15 -11.45 16.58
CA PHE A 120 -4.48 -11.82 17.04
C PHE A 120 -5.48 -10.66 16.94
N ARG A 121 -5.06 -9.46 17.38
CA ARG A 121 -5.89 -8.25 17.37
C ARG A 121 -6.13 -7.71 15.96
N PHE A 122 -5.09 -7.65 15.14
CA PHE A 122 -5.11 -6.87 13.89
C PHE A 122 -5.15 -7.71 12.61
N THR A 123 -5.30 -9.03 12.71
CA THR A 123 -5.34 -9.91 11.53
C THR A 123 -6.37 -11.03 11.66
N ASN A 124 -6.72 -11.62 10.53
CA ASN A 124 -7.59 -12.79 10.45
C ASN A 124 -6.81 -14.10 10.39
N CYS A 125 -5.54 -14.09 10.82
CA CYS A 125 -4.70 -15.29 10.86
C CYS A 125 -5.29 -16.35 11.79
N SER A 126 -5.17 -17.59 11.37
CA SER A 126 -5.42 -18.77 12.21
C SER A 126 -4.42 -18.83 13.37
N ARG A 127 -4.73 -19.64 14.40
CA ARG A 127 -3.82 -19.80 15.55
C ARG A 127 -2.46 -20.34 15.13
N ASP A 128 -2.43 -21.26 14.16
CA ASP A 128 -1.20 -21.86 13.66
C ASP A 128 -0.37 -20.81 12.91
N GLU A 129 -1.00 -19.98 12.06
CA GLU A 129 -0.31 -18.86 11.39
C GLU A 129 0.25 -17.85 12.41
N ILE A 130 -0.50 -17.51 13.46
CA ILE A 130 -0.03 -16.60 14.51
C ILE A 130 1.15 -17.19 15.27
N PHE A 131 1.11 -18.49 15.57
CA PHE A 131 2.14 -19.16 16.35
C PHE A 131 3.47 -19.29 15.58
N GLU A 132 3.40 -19.54 14.27
CA GLU A 132 4.56 -19.71 13.39
C GLU A 132 5.13 -18.38 12.86
N ASP A 133 4.37 -17.28 12.94
CA ASP A 133 4.80 -16.00 12.40
C ASP A 133 5.77 -15.26 13.34
N GLU A 134 6.92 -14.87 12.79
CA GLU A 134 7.92 -14.06 13.48
C GLU A 134 8.25 -12.81 12.65
N PRO A 135 8.24 -11.60 13.24
CA PRO A 135 8.56 -10.39 12.52
C PRO A 135 10.07 -10.21 12.38
N SER A 136 10.47 -9.67 11.25
CA SER A 136 11.82 -9.14 11.02
C SER A 136 11.91 -7.67 11.45
N LEU A 137 13.04 -7.28 12.05
CA LEU A 137 13.35 -5.88 12.29
C LEU A 137 13.97 -5.28 11.03
N GLN A 138 13.30 -4.29 10.44
CA GLN A 138 13.70 -3.67 9.18
C GLN A 138 14.02 -2.18 9.33
N PHE A 139 14.98 -1.71 8.54
CA PHE A 139 15.30 -0.30 8.36
C PHE A 139 14.71 0.20 7.04
N ARG A 140 13.69 1.04 7.12
CA ARG A 140 12.86 1.46 5.97
C ARG A 140 12.54 2.93 6.00
N ARG A 141 12.02 3.46 4.90
CA ARG A 141 11.52 4.83 4.80
C ARG A 141 10.53 5.12 5.93
N ASN A 142 10.66 6.30 6.53
CA ASN A 142 9.69 6.82 7.49
C ASN A 142 8.43 7.29 6.73
N ILE A 143 7.25 6.77 7.08
CA ILE A 143 6.00 7.17 6.42
C ILE A 143 5.71 8.67 6.55
N PHE A 144 6.24 9.31 7.59
CA PHE A 144 6.04 10.73 7.86
C PHE A 144 7.05 11.65 7.19
N PHE A 145 8.00 11.10 6.43
CA PHE A 145 8.92 11.91 5.65
C PHE A 145 8.25 12.34 4.34
N SER A 146 8.24 13.65 4.04
CA SER A 146 7.51 14.17 2.88
C SER A 146 8.30 13.99 1.57
N LYS A 147 7.58 13.73 0.47
CA LYS A 147 8.17 13.69 -0.89
C LYS A 147 8.93 14.98 -1.23
N ARG A 148 8.41 16.14 -0.79
CA ARG A 148 9.05 17.45 -1.00
C ARG A 148 10.42 17.55 -0.33
N LYS A 149 10.56 17.10 0.93
CA LYS A 149 11.87 17.04 1.60
C LYS A 149 12.77 16.01 0.93
N GLU A 150 12.22 14.87 0.53
CA GLU A 150 12.96 13.80 -0.14
C GLU A 150 13.58 14.23 -1.47
N ALA A 151 12.86 15.03 -2.27
CA ALA A 151 13.37 15.58 -3.53
C ALA A 151 14.60 16.49 -3.36
N GLN A 152 14.89 16.95 -2.13
CA GLN A 152 16.06 17.79 -1.83
C GLN A 152 17.29 16.96 -1.45
N ILE A 153 17.14 15.65 -1.23
CA ILE A 153 18.24 14.77 -0.80
C ILE A 153 19.27 14.63 -1.92
N GLN A 154 20.54 14.81 -1.56
CA GLN A 154 21.68 14.67 -2.47
C GLN A 154 22.67 13.59 -2.04
N ASP A 155 22.57 13.11 -0.79
CA ASP A 155 23.43 12.04 -0.29
C ASP A 155 23.13 10.72 -1.00
N GLU A 156 24.16 10.12 -1.58
CA GLU A 156 24.04 8.88 -2.34
C GLU A 156 23.63 7.69 -1.47
N GLY A 157 24.13 7.59 -0.23
CA GLY A 157 23.81 6.48 0.67
C GLY A 157 22.32 6.46 0.99
N VAL A 158 21.77 7.64 1.31
CA VAL A 158 20.34 7.82 1.54
C VAL A 158 19.52 7.53 0.27
N LEU A 159 19.90 8.11 -0.88
CA LEU A 159 19.21 7.88 -2.16
C LEU A 159 19.22 6.41 -2.56
N ARG A 160 20.33 5.70 -2.34
CA ARG A 160 20.45 4.27 -2.64
C ARG A 160 19.47 3.43 -1.83
N LEU A 161 19.29 3.73 -0.55
CA LEU A 161 18.35 3.00 0.32
C LEU A 161 16.90 3.28 -0.07
N LEU A 162 16.54 4.54 -0.32
CA LEU A 162 15.22 4.92 -0.83
C LEU A 162 14.92 4.25 -2.18
N TYR A 163 15.89 4.25 -3.09
CA TYR A 163 15.80 3.57 -4.39
C TYR A 163 15.55 2.07 -4.23
N LYS A 164 16.31 1.40 -3.35
CA LYS A 164 16.15 -0.04 -3.10
C LYS A 164 14.75 -0.38 -2.59
N GLU A 165 14.22 0.40 -1.65
CA GLU A 165 12.86 0.22 -1.16
C GLU A 165 11.81 0.52 -2.24
N ALA A 166 11.97 1.60 -3.00
CA ALA A 166 11.08 1.95 -4.10
C ALA A 166 11.05 0.86 -5.18
N LYS A 167 12.22 0.34 -5.54
CA LYS A 167 12.38 -0.79 -6.46
C LYS A 167 11.65 -2.02 -5.95
N TYR A 168 11.87 -2.40 -4.69
CA TYR A 168 11.18 -3.54 -4.09
C TYR A 168 9.66 -3.39 -4.21
N ASN A 169 9.11 -2.23 -3.83
CA ASN A 169 7.67 -1.99 -3.88
C ASN A 169 7.09 -2.02 -5.31
N ILE A 170 7.83 -1.57 -6.32
CA ILE A 170 7.44 -1.70 -7.73
C ILE A 170 7.44 -3.17 -8.16
N LEU A 171 8.52 -3.91 -7.89
CA LEU A 171 8.67 -5.30 -8.31
C LEU A 171 7.62 -6.23 -7.67
N GLU A 172 7.24 -5.97 -6.42
CA GLU A 172 6.18 -6.68 -5.71
C GLU A 172 4.75 -6.23 -6.12
N GLY A 173 4.64 -5.19 -6.95
CA GLY A 173 3.36 -4.61 -7.35
C GLY A 173 2.61 -3.92 -6.20
N ARG A 174 3.33 -3.50 -5.15
CA ARG A 174 2.80 -2.62 -4.09
C ARG A 174 2.60 -1.20 -4.58
N TYR A 175 3.40 -0.80 -5.57
CA TYR A 175 3.20 0.40 -6.36
C TYR A 175 2.70 0.01 -7.75
N PRO A 176 1.36 -0.09 -7.96
CA PRO A 176 0.79 -0.21 -9.29
C PRO A 176 1.39 0.80 -10.25
N CYS A 177 1.64 0.42 -11.49
CA CYS A 177 2.14 1.30 -12.54
C CYS A 177 1.57 0.83 -13.88
N ASP A 178 1.37 1.75 -14.81
CA ASP A 178 1.10 1.35 -16.18
C ASP A 178 2.35 0.70 -16.80
N LEU A 179 2.14 -0.08 -17.87
CA LEU A 179 3.20 -0.86 -18.49
C LEU A 179 4.38 0.02 -18.94
N ASP A 180 4.10 1.17 -19.56
CA ASP A 180 5.13 2.09 -20.03
C ASP A 180 6.00 2.63 -18.88
N ASP A 181 5.38 2.94 -17.74
CA ASP A 181 6.09 3.37 -16.53
C ASP A 181 6.92 2.22 -15.94
N CYS A 182 6.39 0.99 -15.95
CA CYS A 182 7.13 -0.19 -15.52
C CYS A 182 8.38 -0.41 -16.39
N GLU A 183 8.26 -0.27 -17.71
CA GLU A 183 9.38 -0.41 -18.65
C GLU A 183 10.42 0.70 -18.45
N ALA A 184 9.99 1.95 -18.23
CA ALA A 184 10.89 3.07 -17.96
C ALA A 184 11.65 2.90 -16.63
N LEU A 185 10.96 2.52 -15.56
CA LEU A 185 11.58 2.20 -14.26
C LEU A 185 12.51 1.00 -14.39
N GLY A 186 12.08 -0.06 -15.08
CA GLY A 186 12.89 -1.24 -15.33
C GLY A 186 14.17 -0.93 -16.11
N ALA A 187 14.11 -0.05 -17.10
CA ALA A 187 15.28 0.41 -17.85
C ALA A 187 16.29 1.15 -16.97
N LEU A 188 15.83 1.96 -16.02
CA LEU A 188 16.70 2.58 -15.01
C LEU A 188 17.36 1.52 -14.12
N VAL A 189 16.63 0.47 -13.72
CA VAL A 189 17.20 -0.67 -12.99
C VAL A 189 18.25 -1.40 -13.86
N CYS A 190 18.01 -1.58 -15.15
CA CYS A 190 19.01 -2.12 -16.07
C CYS A 190 20.28 -1.26 -16.07
N ARG A 191 20.17 0.08 -16.18
CA ARG A 191 21.34 0.97 -16.12
C ARG A 191 22.10 0.90 -14.80
N VAL A 192 21.40 0.83 -13.67
CA VAL A 192 22.02 0.70 -12.34
C VAL A 192 22.77 -0.63 -12.20
N ASN A 193 22.20 -1.73 -12.70
CA ASN A 193 22.73 -3.07 -12.47
C ASN A 193 23.73 -3.55 -13.54
N LEU A 194 23.59 -3.06 -14.77
CA LEU A 194 24.30 -3.56 -15.94
C LEU A 194 25.19 -2.49 -16.60
N GLY A 195 25.10 -1.24 -16.16
CA GLY A 195 25.80 -0.11 -16.78
C GLY A 195 25.15 0.33 -18.10
N PRO A 196 25.87 1.08 -18.96
CA PRO A 196 25.40 1.52 -20.28
C PRO A 196 24.93 0.36 -21.17
N TYR A 197 24.07 0.68 -22.13
CA TYR A 197 23.55 -0.35 -23.04
C TYR A 197 24.65 -0.85 -23.98
N ASN A 198 24.94 -2.16 -23.95
CA ASN A 198 25.80 -2.81 -24.91
C ASN A 198 24.97 -3.79 -25.76
N PRO A 199 24.84 -3.59 -27.10
CA PRO A 199 24.03 -4.46 -27.94
C PRO A 199 24.54 -5.90 -28.02
N ASP A 200 25.84 -6.13 -27.82
CA ASP A 200 26.46 -7.46 -27.88
C ASP A 200 26.18 -8.28 -26.62
N GLU A 201 25.99 -7.62 -25.48
CA GLU A 201 25.76 -8.26 -24.17
C GLU A 201 24.28 -8.24 -23.77
N HIS A 202 23.60 -7.10 -23.94
CA HIS A 202 22.26 -6.83 -23.44
C HIS A 202 21.19 -7.16 -24.49
N THR A 203 21.10 -8.44 -24.86
CA THR A 203 20.11 -8.94 -25.82
C THR A 203 18.72 -9.14 -25.17
N ALA A 204 17.67 -9.23 -26.00
CA ALA A 204 16.32 -9.55 -25.52
C ALA A 204 16.27 -10.88 -24.76
N VAL A 205 17.05 -11.88 -25.21
CA VAL A 205 17.16 -13.19 -24.54
C VAL A 205 17.79 -13.05 -23.15
N PHE A 206 18.87 -12.28 -23.05
CA PHE A 206 19.53 -12.00 -21.77
C PHE A 206 18.57 -11.36 -20.75
N LEU A 207 17.79 -10.36 -21.18
CA LEU A 207 16.82 -9.70 -20.31
C LEU A 207 15.65 -10.61 -19.94
N LYS A 208 15.19 -11.44 -20.89
CA LYS A 208 14.06 -12.38 -20.67
C LYS A 208 14.26 -13.28 -19.46
N GLU A 209 15.47 -13.79 -19.27
CA GLU A 209 15.81 -14.68 -18.15
C GLU A 209 15.77 -13.97 -16.79
N ARG A 210 15.87 -12.64 -16.80
CA ARG A 210 16.01 -11.77 -15.63
C ARG A 210 14.86 -10.78 -15.46
N LEU A 211 13.75 -10.93 -16.18
CA LEU A 211 12.64 -9.95 -16.18
C LEU A 211 12.13 -9.63 -14.78
N GLY A 212 12.03 -10.63 -13.89
CA GLY A 212 11.56 -10.42 -12.51
C GLY A 212 12.50 -9.56 -11.64
N SER A 213 13.73 -9.28 -12.10
CA SER A 213 14.65 -8.35 -11.43
C SER A 213 14.48 -6.90 -11.89
N PHE A 214 13.73 -6.67 -12.97
CA PHE A 214 13.56 -5.36 -13.62
C PHE A 214 12.10 -4.92 -13.70
N LEU A 215 11.15 -5.85 -13.77
CA LEU A 215 9.73 -5.59 -13.96
C LEU A 215 8.87 -6.26 -12.88
N PRO A 216 7.67 -5.72 -12.59
CA PRO A 216 6.76 -6.31 -11.63
C PRO A 216 6.48 -7.80 -11.87
N SER A 217 6.49 -8.57 -10.79
CA SER A 217 6.34 -10.03 -10.84
C SER A 217 5.03 -10.49 -11.49
N HIS A 218 3.95 -9.73 -11.29
CA HIS A 218 2.63 -9.99 -11.88
C HIS A 218 2.57 -9.75 -13.40
N LEU A 219 3.51 -8.97 -13.97
CA LEU A 219 3.63 -8.76 -15.41
C LEU A 219 4.54 -9.80 -16.08
N CYS A 220 5.48 -10.37 -15.32
CA CYS A 220 6.46 -11.35 -15.78
C CYS A 220 5.82 -12.74 -15.98
N ARG A 221 5.21 -13.02 -17.13
CA ARG A 221 4.64 -14.36 -17.41
C ARG A 221 5.74 -15.43 -17.50
N ARG A 222 5.75 -16.39 -16.56
CA ARG A 222 6.44 -17.68 -16.72
C ARG A 222 5.43 -18.77 -17.14
N GLY A 223 5.35 -19.03 -18.44
CA GLY A 223 4.82 -20.29 -18.99
C GLY A 223 3.29 -20.44 -19.07
N HIS A 224 2.80 -20.51 -20.31
CA HIS A 224 1.68 -21.29 -20.87
C HIS A 224 0.90 -20.44 -21.89
N LYS A 225 1.47 -20.33 -23.10
CA LYS A 225 0.92 -19.60 -24.25
C LYS A 225 -0.47 -20.09 -24.67
N PHE A 226 -0.86 -21.31 -24.32
CA PHE A 226 -2.13 -21.92 -24.70
C PHE A 226 -3.35 -21.36 -23.96
N LEU A 227 -3.14 -20.69 -22.81
CA LEU A 227 -4.21 -20.04 -22.06
C LEU A 227 -4.24 -18.52 -22.24
N ALA A 228 -3.45 -17.93 -23.14
CA ALA A 228 -3.47 -16.48 -23.37
C ALA A 228 -4.73 -16.01 -24.14
N ALA A 229 -5.32 -16.86 -24.96
CA ALA A 229 -6.47 -16.53 -25.82
C ALA A 229 -7.83 -16.40 -25.08
N LEU A 230 -7.89 -16.79 -23.80
CA LEU A 230 -9.10 -16.81 -22.99
C LEU A 230 -9.10 -15.73 -21.89
N TRP A 231 -8.10 -14.85 -21.89
CA TRP A 231 -8.12 -13.64 -21.09
C TRP A 231 -9.08 -12.63 -21.74
N LYS A 232 -10.13 -12.31 -21.00
CA LYS A 232 -11.21 -11.40 -21.41
C LYS A 232 -10.66 -10.01 -21.78
N ARG A 233 -11.38 -9.34 -22.69
CA ARG A 233 -11.32 -7.89 -22.97
C ARG A 233 -11.15 -7.12 -21.65
N GLY A 234 -9.97 -6.56 -21.39
CA GLY A 234 -9.71 -5.68 -20.25
C GLY A 234 -8.45 -5.94 -19.42
N SER A 235 -7.72 -7.05 -19.63
CA SER A 235 -6.40 -7.25 -19.00
C SER A 235 -5.29 -6.56 -19.81
N GLN A 236 -4.41 -5.80 -19.15
CA GLN A 236 -3.24 -5.19 -19.80
C GLN A 236 -2.36 -6.30 -20.44
N PRO A 237 -1.77 -6.05 -21.61
CA PRO A 237 -0.84 -6.99 -22.22
C PRO A 237 0.32 -7.26 -21.24
N PRO A 238 0.86 -8.48 -21.18
CA PRO A 238 1.99 -8.76 -20.33
C PRO A 238 3.19 -7.94 -20.78
N ALA A 239 4.04 -7.55 -19.84
CA ALA A 239 5.32 -6.96 -20.20
C ALA A 239 6.15 -7.98 -21.00
N ASP A 240 6.81 -7.51 -22.06
CA ASP A 240 7.71 -8.31 -22.86
C ASP A 240 9.16 -7.81 -22.72
N GLU A 241 10.11 -8.69 -23.02
CA GLU A 241 11.53 -8.35 -22.99
C GLU A 241 11.90 -7.25 -24.02
N GLN A 242 11.04 -7.00 -25.02
CA GLN A 242 11.28 -6.04 -26.09
C GLN A 242 10.97 -4.61 -25.67
N GLY A 243 9.90 -4.38 -24.91
CA GLY A 243 9.56 -3.10 -24.31
C GLY A 243 10.65 -2.63 -23.37
N LEU A 244 11.06 -3.50 -22.43
CA LEU A 244 12.18 -3.22 -21.54
C LEU A 244 13.49 -2.94 -22.31
N LEU A 245 13.83 -3.75 -23.31
CA LEU A 245 15.02 -3.54 -24.13
C LEU A 245 14.98 -2.22 -24.89
N ARG A 246 13.82 -1.84 -25.45
CA ARG A 246 13.63 -0.54 -26.12
C ARG A 246 13.83 0.61 -25.13
N ALA A 247 13.20 0.55 -23.96
CA ALA A 247 13.36 1.57 -22.94
C ALA A 247 14.83 1.70 -22.47
N TYR A 248 15.52 0.57 -22.28
CA TYR A 248 16.92 0.55 -21.86
C TYR A 248 17.87 1.18 -22.90
N ARG A 249 17.62 0.95 -24.19
CA ARG A 249 18.37 1.56 -25.30
C ARG A 249 18.22 3.07 -25.39
N LEU A 250 17.08 3.61 -24.96
CA LEU A 250 16.78 5.05 -25.03
C LEU A 250 17.44 5.85 -23.91
N LEU A 251 17.99 5.18 -22.88
CA LEU A 251 18.62 5.89 -21.77
C LEU A 251 19.98 6.47 -22.20
N PRO A 252 20.22 7.76 -21.96
CA PRO A 252 21.41 8.46 -22.45
C PRO A 252 22.68 7.80 -21.93
N GLU A 253 23.68 7.65 -22.80
CA GLU A 253 25.05 7.39 -22.37
C GLU A 253 25.60 8.69 -21.77
N GLU A 254 25.75 8.74 -20.45
CA GLU A 254 26.47 9.87 -19.87
C GLU A 254 27.96 9.68 -20.22
N GLY A 255 28.52 10.61 -21.01
CA GLY A 255 29.97 10.65 -21.28
C GLY A 255 30.75 10.80 -19.98
N ALA A 256 32.04 10.41 -19.99
CA ALA A 256 33.00 10.33 -18.87
C ALA A 256 32.63 11.16 -17.61
N CYS A 257 31.65 10.66 -16.87
CA CYS A 257 31.17 11.17 -15.60
C CYS A 257 31.69 10.20 -14.56
N GLU A 258 32.10 10.69 -13.39
CA GLU A 258 32.41 9.82 -12.25
C GLU A 258 31.25 8.84 -12.05
N GLU A 259 31.53 7.54 -12.05
CA GLU A 259 30.53 6.46 -11.96
C GLU A 259 29.55 6.70 -10.80
N ARG A 260 30.08 7.22 -9.70
CA ARG A 260 29.35 7.62 -8.50
C ARG A 260 28.29 8.70 -8.76
N LEU A 261 28.63 9.73 -9.54
CA LEU A 261 27.69 10.80 -9.92
C LEU A 261 26.61 10.28 -10.87
N ALA A 262 26.99 9.39 -11.81
CA ALA A 262 26.04 8.75 -12.72
C ALA A 262 25.03 7.88 -11.95
N LEU A 263 25.48 7.06 -10.99
CA LEU A 263 24.61 6.25 -10.13
C LEU A 263 23.64 7.11 -9.31
N ARG A 264 24.14 8.19 -8.70
CA ARG A 264 23.28 9.14 -7.97
C ARG A 264 22.18 9.70 -8.85
N LYS A 265 22.47 10.10 -10.09
CA LYS A 265 21.46 10.61 -11.04
C LYS A 265 20.44 9.54 -11.40
N LEU A 266 20.85 8.29 -11.57
CA LEU A 266 19.93 7.17 -11.82
C LEU A 266 18.99 6.93 -10.64
N TYR A 267 19.49 6.98 -9.39
CA TYR A 267 18.65 6.89 -8.19
C TYR A 267 17.65 8.05 -8.13
N LEU A 268 18.09 9.27 -8.39
CA LEU A 268 17.21 10.45 -8.43
C LEU A 268 16.14 10.30 -9.51
N ALA A 269 16.50 9.89 -10.74
CA ALA A 269 15.54 9.71 -11.82
C ALA A 269 14.48 8.63 -11.49
N TYR A 270 14.91 7.52 -10.86
CA TYR A 270 14.00 6.47 -10.43
C TYR A 270 13.04 6.98 -9.34
N LEU A 271 13.57 7.65 -8.32
CA LEU A 271 12.78 8.19 -7.22
C LEU A 271 11.82 9.29 -7.68
N GLN A 272 12.25 10.19 -8.56
CA GLN A 272 11.40 11.23 -9.16
C GLN A 272 10.20 10.62 -9.87
N LYS A 273 10.43 9.55 -10.66
CA LYS A 273 9.34 8.85 -11.32
C LYS A 273 8.41 8.16 -10.31
N CYS A 274 8.95 7.58 -9.24
CA CYS A 274 8.14 7.03 -8.15
C CYS A 274 7.36 8.12 -7.37
N HIS A 275 7.87 9.34 -7.23
CA HIS A 275 7.18 10.43 -6.52
C HIS A 275 5.92 10.92 -7.24
N GLU A 276 5.80 10.67 -8.55
CA GLU A 276 4.57 10.89 -9.33
C GLU A 276 3.43 9.98 -8.86
N LEU A 277 3.74 8.85 -8.20
CA LEU A 277 2.76 7.90 -7.71
C LEU A 277 2.17 8.40 -6.38
N PRO A 278 0.84 8.57 -6.28
CA PRO A 278 0.20 9.06 -5.05
C PRO A 278 0.42 8.15 -3.82
N TYR A 279 0.62 6.85 -4.04
CA TYR A 279 0.85 5.82 -3.03
C TYR A 279 2.33 5.53 -2.74
N TYR A 280 3.25 6.33 -3.28
CA TYR A 280 4.66 6.24 -2.91
C TYR A 280 4.85 6.57 -1.41
N GLY A 281 5.61 5.74 -0.70
CA GLY A 281 5.89 5.92 0.72
C GLY A 281 4.72 5.63 1.67
N CYS A 282 3.65 4.98 1.19
CA CYS A 282 2.51 4.58 2.02
C CYS A 282 2.84 3.51 3.08
N ALA A 283 2.12 3.57 4.20
CA ALA A 283 1.84 2.37 5.00
C ALA A 283 0.77 1.53 4.29
N PHE A 284 0.91 0.21 4.32
CA PHE A 284 0.01 -0.72 3.65
C PHE A 284 -0.72 -1.61 4.65
N PHE A 285 -2.02 -1.72 4.47
CA PHE A 285 -2.90 -2.52 5.31
C PHE A 285 -3.72 -3.49 4.47
N SER A 286 -4.03 -4.64 5.04
CA SER A 286 -4.88 -5.64 4.39
C SER A 286 -6.36 -5.34 4.65
N GLY A 287 -7.20 -5.50 3.63
CA GLY A 287 -8.65 -5.39 3.80
C GLY A 287 -9.43 -6.10 2.70
N GLU A 288 -10.74 -6.06 2.81
CA GLU A 288 -11.65 -6.57 1.79
C GLU A 288 -12.76 -5.56 1.50
N ILE A 289 -13.27 -5.56 0.27
CA ILE A 289 -14.43 -4.77 -0.14
C ILE A 289 -15.48 -5.66 -0.79
N ASP A 290 -16.74 -5.24 -0.76
CA ASP A 290 -17.81 -5.91 -1.48
C ASP A 290 -17.59 -5.82 -2.99
N LYS A 291 -17.77 -6.94 -3.71
CA LYS A 291 -17.78 -6.95 -5.17
C LYS A 291 -19.06 -6.29 -5.68
N PRO A 292 -19.00 -5.49 -6.76
CA PRO A 292 -20.21 -5.01 -7.41
C PRO A 292 -21.04 -6.21 -7.88
N ALA A 293 -22.37 -6.11 -7.77
CA ALA A 293 -23.27 -7.17 -8.19
C ALA A 293 -23.11 -7.44 -9.70
N GLN A 294 -22.47 -8.56 -10.06
CA GLN A 294 -22.29 -8.98 -11.45
C GLN A 294 -23.03 -10.30 -11.73
N GLY A 295 -23.86 -10.29 -12.78
CA GLY A 295 -24.53 -11.48 -13.33
C GLY A 295 -25.90 -11.82 -12.72
N LEU A 296 -26.63 -12.74 -13.38
CA LEU A 296 -27.99 -13.18 -13.03
C LEU A 296 -28.10 -13.84 -11.63
N LEU A 297 -26.98 -14.32 -11.08
CA LEU A 297 -26.95 -15.04 -9.80
C LEU A 297 -26.61 -14.15 -8.60
N LEU A 298 -26.40 -12.84 -8.80
CA LEU A 298 -26.15 -11.87 -7.72
C LEU A 298 -25.20 -12.39 -6.63
N ARG A 299 -24.10 -13.05 -7.01
CA ARG A 299 -23.18 -13.64 -6.03
C ARG A 299 -22.46 -12.53 -5.27
N SER A 300 -23.00 -12.18 -4.11
CA SER A 300 -22.34 -11.34 -3.11
C SER A 300 -21.05 -12.03 -2.69
N GLY A 301 -19.93 -11.37 -2.88
CA GLY A 301 -18.64 -11.88 -2.47
C GLY A 301 -17.69 -10.74 -2.25
N ARG A 302 -16.66 -10.99 -1.44
CA ARG A 302 -15.64 -9.99 -1.16
C ARG A 302 -14.46 -10.11 -2.10
N LYS A 303 -13.73 -9.01 -2.23
CA LYS A 303 -12.47 -8.91 -2.95
C LYS A 303 -11.41 -8.39 -1.98
N ALA A 304 -10.30 -9.10 -1.89
CA ALA A 304 -9.13 -8.64 -1.16
C ALA A 304 -8.54 -7.39 -1.81
N VAL A 305 -8.25 -6.39 -0.98
CA VAL A 305 -7.63 -5.12 -1.35
C VAL A 305 -6.47 -4.82 -0.40
N ILE A 306 -5.56 -3.96 -0.87
CA ILE A 306 -4.60 -3.29 -0.01
C ILE A 306 -5.06 -1.84 0.16
N VAL A 307 -5.12 -1.39 1.41
CA VAL A 307 -5.36 0.01 1.77
C VAL A 307 -4.00 0.65 1.98
N ALA A 308 -3.64 1.61 1.13
CA ALA A 308 -2.40 2.36 1.22
C ALA A 308 -2.69 3.76 1.77
N ILE A 309 -2.02 4.15 2.85
CA ILE A 309 -2.22 5.45 3.52
C ILE A 309 -0.90 6.21 3.52
N SER A 310 -0.94 7.44 3.01
CA SER A 310 0.21 8.36 2.93
C SER A 310 -0.03 9.61 3.78
N LEU A 311 0.91 10.57 3.71
CA LEU A 311 0.70 11.93 4.19
C LEU A 311 -0.35 12.72 3.39
N GLU A 312 -0.75 12.26 2.20
CA GLU A 312 -1.63 13.02 1.30
C GLU A 312 -3.06 12.47 1.26
N GLY A 313 -3.23 11.17 1.52
CA GLY A 313 -4.51 10.50 1.34
C GLY A 313 -4.49 8.98 1.47
N VAL A 314 -5.62 8.39 1.09
CA VAL A 314 -5.94 6.96 1.16
C VAL A 314 -6.16 6.40 -0.24
N TYR A 315 -5.59 5.23 -0.52
CA TYR A 315 -5.69 4.55 -1.81
C TYR A 315 -6.10 3.09 -1.61
N ILE A 316 -7.03 2.62 -2.44
CA ILE A 316 -7.52 1.24 -2.45
C ILE A 316 -6.97 0.55 -3.69
N ILE A 317 -6.22 -0.52 -3.48
CA ILE A 317 -5.51 -1.26 -4.53
C ILE A 317 -6.06 -2.68 -4.60
N ASP A 318 -6.37 -3.17 -5.81
CA ASP A 318 -6.75 -4.56 -6.01
C ASP A 318 -5.55 -5.48 -5.70
N SER A 319 -5.67 -6.33 -4.66
CA SER A 319 -4.54 -7.16 -4.21
C SER A 319 -4.06 -8.16 -5.25
N LYS A 320 -4.94 -8.58 -6.17
CA LYS A 320 -4.65 -9.59 -7.19
C LYS A 320 -4.26 -8.94 -8.51
N GLU A 321 -5.06 -8.01 -8.98
CA GLU A 321 -4.90 -7.37 -10.29
C GLU A 321 -3.96 -6.17 -10.25
N LYS A 322 -3.46 -5.79 -9.06
CA LYS A 322 -2.42 -4.76 -8.84
C LYS A 322 -2.71 -3.43 -9.54
N HIS A 323 -3.95 -2.96 -9.49
CA HIS A 323 -4.34 -1.65 -10.01
C HIS A 323 -5.13 -0.85 -8.98
N ILE A 324 -5.14 0.48 -9.16
CA ILE A 324 -5.85 1.40 -8.28
C ILE A 324 -7.36 1.33 -8.54
N LEU A 325 -8.12 1.09 -7.47
CA LEU A 325 -9.58 1.11 -7.47
C LEU A 325 -10.10 2.49 -7.04
N LEU A 326 -9.50 3.06 -6.00
CA LEU A 326 -9.86 4.35 -5.42
C LEU A 326 -8.61 5.08 -4.93
N GLY A 327 -8.60 6.40 -5.06
CA GLY A 327 -7.58 7.27 -4.50
C GLY A 327 -8.26 8.56 -4.09
N LEU A 328 -8.09 8.94 -2.83
CA LEU A 328 -8.73 10.09 -2.20
C LEU A 328 -7.70 10.84 -1.39
N ARG A 329 -7.55 12.14 -1.63
CA ARG A 329 -6.82 13.01 -0.70
C ARG A 329 -7.64 13.26 0.55
N PHE A 330 -7.02 13.70 1.64
CA PHE A 330 -7.75 13.98 2.88
C PHE A 330 -8.82 15.07 2.73
N GLN A 331 -8.67 16.00 1.77
CA GLN A 331 -9.70 17.00 1.46
C GLN A 331 -10.84 16.45 0.58
N GLU A 332 -10.79 15.18 0.19
CA GLU A 332 -11.75 14.52 -0.70
C GLU A 332 -12.52 13.41 0.01
N LEU A 333 -12.28 13.20 1.31
CA LEU A 333 -12.88 12.11 2.07
C LEU A 333 -13.29 12.52 3.48
N SER A 334 -14.36 11.90 3.96
CA SER A 334 -14.65 11.73 5.39
C SER A 334 -14.47 10.26 5.73
N TRP A 335 -14.03 9.95 6.95
CA TRP A 335 -13.87 8.57 7.38
C TRP A 335 -14.42 8.35 8.78
N ASP A 336 -14.79 7.11 9.05
CA ASP A 336 -15.11 6.62 10.38
C ASP A 336 -14.69 5.14 10.45
N HIS A 337 -14.62 4.57 11.65
CA HIS A 337 -14.39 3.14 11.81
C HIS A 337 -15.32 2.54 12.84
N THR A 338 -15.79 1.34 12.57
CA THR A 338 -16.56 0.56 13.54
C THR A 338 -15.66 -0.49 14.16
N PHE A 339 -15.62 -0.52 15.50
CA PHE A 339 -14.98 -1.55 16.31
C PHE A 339 -16.04 -2.27 17.16
N PRO A 340 -16.83 -3.17 16.56
CA PRO A 340 -17.85 -3.93 17.28
C PRO A 340 -17.24 -5.20 17.91
N ASP A 341 -17.74 -5.62 19.08
CA ASP A 341 -17.30 -6.85 19.75
C ASP A 341 -17.78 -8.13 19.02
N GLU A 342 -18.91 -8.04 18.30
CA GLU A 342 -19.55 -9.18 17.62
C GLU A 342 -19.64 -9.04 16.08
N GLU A 343 -19.54 -7.83 15.55
CA GLU A 343 -19.57 -7.58 14.09
C GLU A 343 -18.14 -7.46 13.52
N GLU A 344 -18.03 -7.16 12.23
CA GLU A 344 -16.73 -7.02 11.58
C GLU A 344 -16.18 -5.59 11.73
N HIS A 345 -14.88 -5.49 11.96
CA HIS A 345 -14.17 -4.21 11.94
C HIS A 345 -14.21 -3.62 10.53
N ILE A 346 -14.70 -2.39 10.40
CA ILE A 346 -14.88 -1.73 9.11
C ILE A 346 -14.27 -0.34 9.18
N LEU A 347 -13.50 0.01 8.17
CA LEU A 347 -13.18 1.40 7.82
C LEU A 347 -14.21 1.88 6.80
N TRP A 348 -14.87 2.98 7.12
CA TRP A 348 -15.84 3.66 6.28
C TRP A 348 -15.16 4.84 5.58
N LEU A 349 -15.28 4.90 4.26
CA LEU A 349 -14.78 6.01 3.46
C LEU A 349 -15.93 6.64 2.70
N GLU A 350 -16.28 7.86 3.07
CA GLU A 350 -17.26 8.70 2.38
C GLU A 350 -16.53 9.67 1.44
N PHE A 351 -17.02 9.80 0.21
CA PHE A 351 -16.48 10.72 -0.79
C PHE A 351 -17.53 11.13 -1.81
N ASP A 352 -17.30 12.26 -2.48
CA ASP A 352 -18.17 12.76 -3.53
C ASP A 352 -18.14 11.84 -4.76
N GLY A 353 -19.30 11.58 -5.34
CA GLY A 353 -19.44 10.83 -6.57
C GLY A 353 -20.63 11.29 -7.42
N GLU A 354 -20.85 10.58 -8.51
CA GLU A 354 -21.97 10.83 -9.40
C GLU A 354 -22.72 9.53 -9.66
N ASN A 355 -24.03 9.62 -9.79
CA ASN A 355 -24.90 8.56 -10.25
C ASN A 355 -25.85 9.10 -11.33
N GLU A 356 -25.74 8.58 -12.56
CA GLU A 356 -26.52 9.03 -13.73
C GLU A 356 -26.50 10.56 -13.93
N GLY A 357 -25.35 11.21 -13.71
CA GLY A 357 -25.17 12.66 -13.84
C GLY A 357 -25.70 13.48 -12.66
N THR A 358 -26.21 12.83 -11.62
CA THR A 358 -26.60 13.48 -10.36
C THR A 358 -25.47 13.33 -9.34
N PRO A 359 -25.01 14.42 -8.70
CA PRO A 359 -24.07 14.35 -7.58
C PRO A 359 -24.66 13.55 -6.41
N VAL A 360 -23.89 12.61 -5.88
CA VAL A 360 -24.25 11.77 -4.73
C VAL A 360 -23.04 11.60 -3.80
N ASN A 361 -23.30 11.35 -2.53
CA ASN A 361 -22.26 10.87 -1.62
C ASN A 361 -22.13 9.36 -1.78
N LYS A 362 -20.89 8.88 -1.88
CA LYS A 362 -20.55 7.46 -1.97
C LYS A 362 -19.88 7.01 -0.70
N LEU A 363 -20.37 5.93 -0.14
CA LEU A 363 -19.80 5.29 1.04
C LEU A 363 -19.24 3.91 0.68
N LEU A 364 -17.93 3.75 0.87
CA LEU A 364 -17.21 2.49 0.68
C LEU A 364 -16.99 1.82 2.04
N LYS A 365 -17.28 0.51 2.09
CA LYS A 365 -16.97 -0.36 3.23
C LYS A 365 -15.67 -1.10 3.00
N VAL A 366 -14.71 -0.95 3.90
CA VAL A 366 -13.48 -1.73 3.90
C VAL A 366 -13.45 -2.60 5.16
N TYR A 367 -13.65 -3.90 4.98
CA TYR A 367 -13.59 -4.89 6.05
C TYR A 367 -12.14 -5.16 6.43
N SER A 368 -11.74 -4.83 7.65
CA SER A 368 -10.39 -5.08 8.16
C SER A 368 -10.30 -4.92 9.67
N LYS A 369 -9.69 -5.90 10.35
CA LYS A 369 -9.28 -5.76 11.76
C LYS A 369 -8.25 -4.65 12.01
N GLN A 370 -7.65 -4.12 10.95
CA GLN A 370 -6.68 -3.01 11.01
C GLN A 370 -7.37 -1.64 10.95
N ALA A 371 -8.71 -1.56 10.92
CA ALA A 371 -9.46 -0.31 10.77
C ALA A 371 -9.10 0.76 11.84
N GLU A 372 -8.88 0.36 13.09
CA GLU A 372 -8.43 1.27 14.16
C GLU A 372 -7.04 1.86 13.85
N LEU A 373 -6.10 1.03 13.37
CA LEU A 373 -4.76 1.48 12.96
C LEU A 373 -4.83 2.44 11.77
N MET A 374 -5.70 2.14 10.80
CA MET A 374 -5.93 2.99 9.64
C MET A 374 -6.51 4.34 10.06
N SER A 375 -7.55 4.34 10.89
CA SER A 375 -8.20 5.57 11.38
C SER A 375 -7.21 6.45 12.14
N GLY A 376 -6.46 5.88 13.08
CA GLY A 376 -5.46 6.63 13.85
C GLY A 376 -4.32 7.16 12.99
N LEU A 377 -3.93 6.46 11.91
CA LEU A 377 -2.94 6.96 10.97
C LEU A 377 -3.49 8.12 10.11
N ILE A 378 -4.72 8.02 9.63
CA ILE A 378 -5.38 9.10 8.87
C ILE A 378 -5.46 10.37 9.73
N GLU A 379 -5.96 10.24 10.96
CA GLU A 379 -6.05 11.34 11.93
C GLU A 379 -4.69 12.00 12.16
N TYR A 380 -3.66 11.21 12.47
CA TYR A 380 -2.32 11.71 12.69
C TYR A 380 -1.72 12.41 11.46
N CYS A 381 -1.92 11.88 10.26
CA CYS A 381 -1.45 12.52 9.03
C CYS A 381 -2.11 13.90 8.81
N ILE A 382 -3.41 14.03 9.11
CA ILE A 382 -4.14 15.30 8.99
C ILE A 382 -3.65 16.32 10.00
N GLU A 383 -3.47 15.91 11.27
CA GLU A 383 -2.92 16.77 12.32
C GLU A 383 -1.51 17.26 11.97
N LEU A 384 -0.66 16.36 11.45
CA LEU A 384 0.71 16.69 11.05
C LEU A 384 0.76 17.71 9.92
N ASN A 385 -0.14 17.58 8.93
CA ASN A 385 -0.26 18.54 7.83
C ASN A 385 -0.73 19.91 8.32
N ALA A 386 -1.75 19.95 9.19
CA ALA A 386 -2.26 21.20 9.76
C ALA A 386 -1.19 21.95 10.56
N ALA A 387 -0.37 21.23 11.34
CA ALA A 387 0.75 21.82 12.08
C ALA A 387 1.83 22.41 11.15
N THR A 388 2.06 21.79 10.00
CA THR A 388 3.05 22.26 9.02
C THR A 388 2.58 23.52 8.28
N GLU A 389 1.28 23.61 7.96
CA GLU A 389 0.69 24.78 7.27
C GLU A 389 0.56 26.00 8.20
N GLY A 390 0.34 25.80 9.50
CA GLY A 390 0.23 26.88 10.50
C GLY A 390 1.53 27.61 10.85
N THR A 391 2.68 27.24 10.25
CA THR A 391 4.00 27.83 10.56
C THR A 391 4.54 28.76 9.45
N GLY A 392 3.69 29.20 8.52
CA GLY A 392 4.06 30.20 7.51
C GLY A 392 4.21 31.62 8.10
N PRO A 393 5.12 32.47 7.60
CA PRO A 393 5.27 33.83 8.09
C PRO A 393 4.03 34.67 7.72
N ASP A 394 3.35 35.21 8.72
CA ASP A 394 2.28 36.20 8.55
C ASP A 394 2.78 37.39 7.72
N PRO A 395 2.17 37.71 6.56
CA PRO A 395 2.42 38.97 5.91
C PRO A 395 1.72 40.08 6.69
N ALA A 396 2.53 40.86 7.41
CA ALA A 396 2.33 42.26 7.82
C ALA A 396 0.90 42.70 8.18
N SER A 397 0.69 42.88 9.48
CA SER A 397 -0.39 43.66 10.05
C SER A 397 -0.38 45.13 9.55
N HIS A 398 -1.46 45.54 8.88
CA HIS A 398 -1.87 46.94 8.80
C HIS A 398 -3.12 47.14 9.67
N PRO A 399 -3.16 48.16 10.53
CA PRO A 399 -4.31 48.42 11.40
C PRO A 399 -5.28 49.38 10.71
N SER A 400 -6.55 49.02 10.60
CA SER A 400 -7.61 50.03 10.45
C SER A 400 -9.00 49.53 10.85
N SER A 401 -9.51 50.20 11.89
CA SER A 401 -10.91 50.60 12.14
C SER A 401 -11.99 49.53 12.31
N SER A 402 -12.56 49.60 13.51
CA SER A 402 -13.76 49.00 14.08
C SER A 402 -15.07 49.32 13.34
N GLU A 403 -15.85 48.29 13.01
CA GLU A 403 -17.33 48.28 13.06
C GLU A 403 -17.85 46.88 13.45
N PRO A 404 -18.96 46.76 14.20
CA PRO A 404 -19.46 45.48 14.72
C PRO A 404 -20.37 44.79 13.70
N HIS A 405 -19.86 43.78 12.99
CA HIS A 405 -20.67 42.94 12.11
C HIS A 405 -21.23 41.69 12.81
N LYS A 406 -22.54 41.49 12.57
CA LYS A 406 -23.43 40.40 13.01
C LYS A 406 -22.83 38.99 12.82
N PRO A 407 -23.30 37.99 13.60
CA PRO A 407 -22.80 36.63 13.49
C PRO A 407 -23.08 36.04 12.10
N PRO A 408 -22.12 35.36 11.46
CA PRO A 408 -22.35 34.73 10.17
C PRO A 408 -23.28 33.52 10.35
N SER A 409 -24.43 33.60 9.71
CA SER A 409 -25.33 32.48 9.42
C SER A 409 -24.60 31.36 8.68
N GLY A 410 -25.00 30.12 9.02
CA GLY A 410 -24.44 28.84 8.58
C GLY A 410 -23.72 28.82 7.23
N LYS A 411 -22.40 28.60 7.28
CA LYS A 411 -21.65 28.09 6.14
C LYS A 411 -21.83 26.57 6.13
N LEU A 412 -22.47 26.05 5.08
CA LEU A 412 -22.33 24.62 4.74
C LEU A 412 -20.83 24.31 4.60
N PRO A 413 -20.38 23.11 5.01
CA PRO A 413 -19.01 22.70 4.77
C PRO A 413 -18.66 22.82 3.28
N PRO A 414 -17.41 23.21 2.93
CA PRO A 414 -16.99 23.31 1.54
C PRO A 414 -17.15 21.94 0.84
N ARG A 415 -17.71 21.95 -0.37
CA ARG A 415 -17.87 20.74 -1.21
C ARG A 415 -16.50 20.11 -1.49
N LEU A 416 -16.39 18.80 -1.33
CA LEU A 416 -15.16 18.02 -1.50
C LEU A 416 -14.82 17.91 -3.01
N GLN A 417 -14.14 18.92 -3.57
CA GLN A 417 -13.87 18.94 -5.01
C GLN A 417 -12.65 18.09 -5.40
N ARG A 418 -12.90 17.04 -6.19
CA ARG A 418 -11.91 16.09 -6.68
C ARG A 418 -10.90 16.72 -7.67
N GLN A 419 -9.61 16.36 -7.56
CA GLN A 419 -8.64 16.53 -8.65
C GLN A 419 -8.26 15.19 -9.29
N ASN A 420 -7.88 15.23 -10.57
CA ASN A 420 -7.54 14.03 -11.34
C ASN A 420 -6.23 13.40 -10.84
N SER A 421 -6.31 12.16 -10.36
CA SER A 421 -5.15 11.30 -10.07
C SER A 421 -4.46 10.84 -11.38
N VAL A 422 -3.13 10.66 -11.32
CA VAL A 422 -2.27 10.20 -12.42
C VAL A 422 -2.70 8.83 -12.97
N LEU A 423 -3.29 7.98 -12.13
CA LEU A 423 -4.07 6.81 -12.54
C LEU A 423 -5.54 7.03 -12.18
N CYS A 424 -6.43 7.00 -13.18
CA CYS A 424 -7.85 7.25 -12.95
C CYS A 424 -8.47 6.19 -12.03
N SER A 425 -9.03 6.61 -10.89
CA SER A 425 -9.77 5.73 -9.99
C SER A 425 -10.86 4.97 -10.75
N ARG A 426 -10.91 3.65 -10.57
CA ARG A 426 -11.89 2.77 -11.22
C ARG A 426 -13.13 2.59 -10.34
N ILE A 427 -13.79 3.71 -10.03
CA ILE A 427 -14.93 3.76 -9.09
C ILE A 427 -16.08 2.83 -9.55
N GLN A 428 -16.24 2.65 -10.87
CA GLN A 428 -17.19 1.71 -11.46
C GLN A 428 -16.94 0.23 -11.08
N HIS A 429 -15.78 -0.10 -10.52
CA HIS A 429 -15.46 -1.43 -10.00
C HIS A 429 -15.70 -1.58 -8.49
N LEU A 430 -16.18 -0.52 -7.83
CA LEU A 430 -16.50 -0.52 -6.39
C LEU A 430 -17.98 -0.79 -6.16
N SER A 431 -18.29 -1.47 -5.06
CA SER A 431 -19.64 -1.51 -4.51
C SER A 431 -19.76 -0.42 -3.44
N THR A 432 -20.47 0.66 -3.74
CA THR A 432 -20.70 1.80 -2.83
C THR A 432 -22.16 1.89 -2.41
N ILE A 433 -22.41 2.50 -1.25
CA ILE A 433 -23.73 2.97 -0.87
C ILE A 433 -23.85 4.42 -1.33
N ASP A 434 -24.79 4.68 -2.23
CA ASP A 434 -25.05 6.01 -2.77
C ASP A 434 -26.22 6.66 -2.02
N TYR A 435 -26.07 7.92 -1.59
CA TYR A 435 -27.13 8.72 -0.97
C TYR A 435 -27.03 10.19 -1.34
N VAL A 436 -28.13 10.91 -1.15
CA VAL A 436 -28.20 12.37 -1.29
C VAL A 436 -28.64 12.95 0.05
N GLU A 437 -28.02 14.04 0.46
CA GLU A 437 -28.44 14.84 1.60
C GLU A 437 -29.49 15.86 1.12
N GLU A 438 -30.78 15.58 1.36
CA GLU A 438 -31.89 16.49 1.05
C GLU A 438 -32.38 17.16 2.34
N GLY A 439 -31.84 18.34 2.64
CA GLY A 439 -32.23 19.09 3.85
C GLY A 439 -31.74 18.42 5.13
N LYS A 440 -32.64 17.92 5.98
CA LYS A 440 -32.30 17.19 7.23
C LYS A 440 -32.37 15.66 7.07
N GLU A 441 -32.67 15.15 5.88
CA GLU A 441 -32.88 13.72 5.64
C GLU A 441 -31.84 13.14 4.67
N ILE A 442 -31.27 11.99 5.05
CA ILE A 442 -30.39 11.19 4.18
C ILE A 442 -31.27 10.20 3.41
N LYS A 443 -31.29 10.29 2.08
CA LYS A 443 -32.04 9.36 1.22
C LYS A 443 -31.08 8.49 0.42
N ARG A 444 -31.14 7.18 0.66
CA ARG A 444 -30.40 6.19 -0.14
C ARG A 444 -30.94 6.17 -1.56
N VAL A 445 -30.06 6.36 -2.54
CA VAL A 445 -30.41 6.25 -3.95
C VAL A 445 -30.59 4.78 -4.28
N LYS A 446 -31.82 4.38 -4.64
CA LYS A 446 -32.07 3.00 -5.07
C LYS A 446 -31.47 2.82 -6.47
N PRO A 447 -30.63 1.79 -6.70
CA PRO A 447 -30.17 1.48 -8.05
C PRO A 447 -31.40 1.16 -8.90
N ARG A 448 -31.60 1.92 -9.98
CA ARG A 448 -32.68 1.66 -10.93
C ARG A 448 -32.37 0.32 -11.57
N ARG A 449 -33.16 -0.73 -11.30
CA ARG A 449 -33.03 -2.01 -12.00
C ARG A 449 -33.04 -1.68 -13.49
N THR A 450 -31.94 -1.91 -14.19
CA THR A 450 -31.93 -1.93 -15.66
C THR A 450 -33.09 -2.80 -16.06
N THR A 451 -34.06 -2.19 -16.74
CA THR A 451 -35.27 -2.84 -17.20
C THR A 451 -34.93 -4.16 -17.86
N SER A 452 -35.37 -5.25 -17.23
CA SER A 452 -35.45 -6.57 -17.87
C SER A 452 -36.07 -6.40 -19.25
N PHE A 453 -35.37 -6.93 -20.26
CA PHE A 453 -35.77 -6.92 -21.66
C PHE A 453 -36.99 -7.82 -21.94
N PHE A 454 -37.56 -8.49 -20.92
CA PHE A 454 -38.84 -9.19 -21.00
C PHE A 454 -39.84 -8.57 -20.02
N GLY A 455 -40.87 -7.95 -20.57
CA GLY A 455 -41.97 -7.35 -19.81
C GLY A 455 -42.82 -6.33 -20.58
N ARG A 456 -42.92 -6.45 -21.91
CA ARG A 456 -43.97 -5.77 -22.70
C ARG A 456 -44.91 -6.83 -23.24
N GLN A 457 -46.00 -7.05 -22.51
CA GLN A 457 -47.28 -7.70 -22.83
C GLN A 457 -47.84 -8.07 -21.43
N LEU A 458 -48.86 -7.41 -20.89
CA LEU A 458 -50.21 -7.33 -21.40
C LEU A 458 -50.91 -6.06 -20.94
N SER A 459 -51.73 -5.54 -21.85
CA SER A 459 -52.69 -4.46 -21.73
C SER A 459 -53.90 -4.81 -20.86
N ASN A 460 -54.41 -3.80 -20.15
CA ASN A 460 -55.82 -3.49 -19.87
C ASN A 460 -56.73 -4.59 -19.28
N ALA A 461 -57.06 -4.46 -17.98
CA ALA A 461 -58.43 -4.52 -17.45
C ALA A 461 -58.50 -3.96 -16.01
N PRO A 462 -59.55 -3.21 -15.63
CA PRO A 462 -59.74 -2.69 -14.28
C PRO A 462 -60.71 -3.56 -13.47
N THR A 463 -60.43 -3.88 -12.20
CA THR A 463 -61.49 -4.25 -11.22
C THR A 463 -60.98 -4.27 -9.76
N SER A 464 -61.50 -3.34 -8.96
CA SER A 464 -62.14 -3.48 -7.62
C SER A 464 -61.52 -4.30 -6.47
N TYR A 465 -61.43 -3.62 -5.29
CA TYR A 465 -61.62 -4.08 -3.89
C TYR A 465 -60.65 -5.17 -3.35
N SER A 466 -60.27 -5.30 -2.07
CA SER A 466 -60.64 -4.72 -0.78
C SER A 466 -59.46 -4.96 0.19
N ALA A 467 -59.28 -4.07 1.18
CA ALA A 467 -58.46 -4.32 2.36
C ALA A 467 -59.03 -5.47 3.21
N VAL A 468 -58.16 -6.26 3.84
CA VAL A 468 -58.51 -7.13 4.97
C VAL A 468 -57.62 -6.75 6.14
N ARG A 469 -58.30 -6.30 7.21
CA ARG A 469 -57.76 -6.02 8.54
C ARG A 469 -57.40 -7.32 9.25
N THR A 470 -56.35 -7.23 10.05
CA THR A 470 -55.98 -8.13 11.13
C THR A 470 -57.14 -8.37 12.10
N THR A 471 -57.43 -9.63 12.38
CA THR A 471 -58.26 -10.07 13.52
C THR A 471 -57.37 -10.70 14.58
N GLU A 472 -57.38 -10.10 15.76
CA GLU A 472 -57.08 -10.73 17.04
C GLU A 472 -58.10 -11.84 17.33
N ASN A 473 -57.66 -12.99 17.87
CA ASN A 473 -58.05 -13.44 19.21
C ASN A 473 -57.54 -14.87 19.55
N MET A 474 -56.87 -14.92 20.71
CA MET A 474 -56.94 -15.87 21.83
C MET A 474 -57.46 -17.32 21.65
N GLU A 475 -56.64 -18.23 22.20
CA GLU A 475 -56.97 -19.39 23.08
C GLU A 475 -57.83 -20.54 22.49
N GLN A 476 -57.64 -21.83 22.78
CA GLN A 476 -57.06 -22.56 23.91
C GLN A 476 -56.86 -24.04 23.49
N GLY A 477 -55.95 -24.76 24.15
CA GLY A 477 -55.74 -26.20 24.04
C GLY A 477 -54.64 -26.67 24.96
#